data_AF-A0AAF6B4Y1-F1
#
_entry.id   AF-A0AAF6B4Y1-F1
#
_cell.length_a   1.000
_cell.length_b   1.000
_cell.length_c   1.000
_cell.angle_alpha   90.00
_cell.angle_beta   90.00
_cell.angle_gamma   90.00
#
_symmetry.space_group_name_H-M   'P 1'
#
loop_
_entity.id
_entity.type
_entity.pdbx_description
1 polymer ?
#
loop_
_entity_poly.entity_id
_entity_poly.type
_entity_poly.pdbx_seq_one_letter_code
_entity_poly.pdbx_strand_id
1 'polypeptide(L)'
;MKIVLYFLCFTALLFSGAQAAKFANDFNVTWGKQNVNITSGRRGDVVTLKLTKEKGGAGFRSLSPFLYGQFSMKMKLIKGNSSGTITTFYVGLLLQLF
;
A
#
# COMPACT_ATOMS: atom_id res chain seq x y z
N MET A 1 -25.78 -12.28 34.58
CA MET A 1 -24.41 -12.38 34.03
C MET A 1 -24.38 -12.81 32.55
N LYS A 2 -25.20 -13.78 32.11
CA LYS A 2 -25.21 -14.26 30.70
C LYS A 2 -25.65 -13.21 29.67
N ILE A 3 -26.67 -12.39 30.00
CA ILE A 3 -27.16 -11.30 29.13
C ILE A 3 -26.10 -10.23 28.85
N VAL A 4 -25.28 -9.89 29.85
CA VAL A 4 -24.16 -8.95 29.68
C VAL A 4 -23.11 -9.54 28.74
N LEU A 5 -22.85 -10.84 28.82
CA LEU A 5 -21.92 -11.53 27.93
C LEU A 5 -22.40 -11.56 26.48
N TYR A 6 -23.70 -11.83 26.25
CA TYR A 6 -24.28 -11.79 24.89
C TYR A 6 -24.25 -10.38 24.29
N PHE A 7 -24.53 -9.36 25.11
CA PHE A 7 -24.44 -7.97 24.67
C PHE A 7 -23.01 -7.57 24.29
N LEU A 8 -22.01 -8.01 25.07
CA LEU A 8 -20.59 -7.76 24.81
C LEU A 8 -20.09 -8.47 23.53
N CYS A 9 -20.54 -9.70 23.27
CA CYS A 9 -20.24 -10.40 22.02
C CYS A 9 -20.90 -9.73 20.80
N PHE A 10 -22.12 -9.23 20.95
CA PHE A 10 -22.84 -8.56 19.87
C PHE A 10 -22.14 -7.26 19.44
N THR A 11 -21.66 -6.45 20.40
CA THR A 11 -20.92 -5.21 20.07
C THR A 11 -19.54 -5.48 19.46
N ALA A 12 -18.86 -6.55 19.87
CA ALA A 12 -17.57 -6.95 19.27
C ALA A 12 -17.72 -7.34 17.78
N LEU A 13 -18.82 -8.01 17.42
CA LEU A 13 -19.12 -8.41 16.04
C LEU A 13 -19.46 -7.21 15.13
N LEU A 14 -19.99 -6.12 15.69
CA LEU A 14 -20.29 -4.89 14.94
C LEU A 14 -19.04 -4.03 14.65
N PHE A 15 -17.94 -4.27 15.36
CA PHE A 15 -16.71 -3.48 15.25
C PHE A 15 -15.65 -4.10 14.32
N SER A 16 -15.86 -5.33 13.84
CA SER A 16 -14.96 -5.99 12.88
C SER A 16 -15.21 -5.51 11.45
N GLY A 17 -15.08 -4.20 11.22
CA GLY A 17 -14.97 -3.64 9.88
C GLY A 17 -13.50 -3.59 9.48
N ALA A 18 -13.09 -4.34 8.45
CA ALA A 18 -11.76 -4.20 7.88
C ALA A 18 -11.63 -2.82 7.21
N GLN A 19 -11.03 -1.86 7.91
CA GLN A 19 -10.74 -0.56 7.30
C GLN A 19 -9.59 -0.73 6.31
N ALA A 20 -9.81 -0.32 5.06
CA ALA A 20 -8.75 -0.28 4.07
C ALA A 20 -7.58 0.57 4.60
N ALA A 21 -6.40 -0.04 4.64
CA ALA A 21 -5.18 0.63 5.06
C ALA A 21 -4.88 1.78 4.10
N LYS A 22 -4.51 2.93 4.65
CA LYS A 22 -4.16 4.12 3.88
C LYS A 22 -2.70 4.03 3.47
N PHE A 23 -2.37 4.31 2.21
CA PHE A 23 -1.01 4.26 1.67
C PHE A 23 0.01 4.98 2.57
N ALA A 24 -0.32 6.20 3.02
CA ALA A 24 0.59 7.02 3.82
C ALA A 24 0.81 6.51 5.25
N ASN A 25 0.05 5.52 5.73
CA ASN A 25 0.30 4.90 7.04
C ASN A 25 1.43 3.86 6.97
N ASP A 26 1.62 3.21 5.82
CA ASP A 26 2.48 2.02 5.71
C ASP A 26 3.65 2.23 4.75
N PHE A 27 3.56 3.19 3.82
CA PHE A 27 4.54 3.38 2.76
C PHE A 27 4.99 4.84 2.61
N ASN A 28 6.23 5.02 2.17
CA ASN A 28 6.76 6.30 1.69
C ASN A 28 7.21 6.22 0.23
N VAL A 29 7.15 7.34 -0.47
CA VAL A 29 7.71 7.46 -1.82
C VAL A 29 9.22 7.62 -1.73
N THR A 30 9.97 6.68 -2.32
CA THR A 30 11.44 6.66 -2.26
C THR A 30 12.09 7.42 -3.41
N TRP A 31 11.47 7.43 -4.59
CA TRP A 31 12.01 8.10 -5.77
C TRP A 31 10.89 8.45 -6.76
N GLY A 32 11.12 9.45 -7.62
CA GLY A 32 10.17 9.85 -8.64
C GLY A 32 8.89 10.50 -8.10
N LYS A 33 8.98 11.33 -7.04
CA LYS A 33 7.81 11.96 -6.37
C LYS A 33 6.86 12.67 -7.34
N GLN A 34 7.39 13.32 -8.38
CA GLN A 34 6.62 13.99 -9.43
C GLN A 34 5.75 13.04 -10.27
N ASN A 35 6.07 11.75 -10.24
CA ASN A 35 5.39 10.69 -10.98
C ASN A 35 4.52 9.82 -10.06
N VAL A 36 4.33 10.22 -8.79
CA VAL A 36 3.41 9.58 -7.85
C VAL A 36 2.19 10.45 -7.62
N ASN A 37 1.01 9.86 -7.74
CA ASN A 37 -0.25 10.48 -7.34
C ASN A 37 -0.95 9.61 -6.30
N ILE A 38 -1.22 10.17 -5.12
CA ILE A 38 -1.90 9.48 -4.02
C ILE A 38 -3.31 10.07 -3.92
N THR A 39 -4.32 9.27 -4.23
CA THR A 39 -5.72 9.70 -4.28
C THR A 39 -6.58 8.96 -3.25
N SER A 40 -7.72 9.57 -2.92
CA SER A 40 -8.74 9.14 -1.94
C SER A 40 -8.40 9.39 -0.45
N GLY A 41 -9.24 10.22 0.20
CA GLY A 41 -9.13 10.59 1.61
C GLY A 41 -7.86 11.37 1.99
N ARG A 42 -7.70 11.72 3.28
CA ARG A 42 -6.53 12.49 3.78
C ARG A 42 -5.19 11.73 3.72
N ARG A 43 -5.20 10.39 3.56
CA ARG A 43 -4.01 9.53 3.63
C ARG A 43 -3.84 8.53 2.46
N GLY A 44 -4.70 8.61 1.44
CA GLY A 44 -4.57 7.85 0.19
C GLY A 44 -5.08 6.42 0.23
N ASP A 45 -6.13 6.08 -0.51
CA ASP A 45 -6.54 4.68 -0.74
C ASP A 45 -5.92 4.09 -2.00
N VAL A 46 -5.55 4.95 -2.96
CA VAL A 46 -4.99 4.53 -4.25
C VAL A 46 -3.69 5.29 -4.49
N VAL A 47 -2.65 4.57 -4.85
CA VAL A 47 -1.40 5.13 -5.35
C VAL A 47 -1.26 4.82 -6.83
N THR A 48 -0.98 5.85 -7.63
CA THR A 48 -0.69 5.73 -9.06
C THR A 48 0.76 6.10 -9.31
N LEU A 49 1.48 5.22 -9.99
CA LEU A 49 2.86 5.45 -10.44
C LEU A 49 2.87 5.69 -11.94
N LYS A 50 3.74 6.60 -12.39
CA LYS A 50 3.98 6.89 -13.81
C LYS A 50 5.42 6.59 -14.18
N LEU A 51 5.60 6.08 -15.40
CA LEU A 51 6.89 5.99 -16.07
C LEU A 51 6.85 6.96 -17.25
N THR A 52 7.71 7.98 -17.21
CA THR A 52 7.84 8.97 -18.29
C THR A 52 9.22 8.92 -18.90
N LYS A 53 9.34 9.35 -20.16
CA LYS A 53 10.61 9.37 -20.88
C LYS A 53 11.58 10.38 -20.27
N GLU A 54 11.08 11.51 -19.79
CA GLU A 54 11.88 12.65 -19.34
C GLU A 54 12.37 12.50 -17.90
N LYS A 55 11.60 11.83 -17.04
CA LYS A 55 11.84 11.79 -15.59
C LYS A 55 11.95 10.38 -15.00
N GLY A 56 11.89 9.35 -15.84
CA GLY A 56 11.93 7.95 -15.42
C GLY A 56 10.65 7.50 -14.71
N GLY A 57 10.77 6.46 -13.90
CA GLY A 57 9.64 5.87 -13.16
C GLY A 57 9.36 6.52 -11.81
N ALA A 58 8.76 5.74 -10.93
CA ALA A 58 8.60 6.06 -9.52
C ALA A 58 8.54 4.78 -8.68
N GLY A 59 8.78 4.92 -7.38
CA GLY A 59 8.68 3.79 -6.46
C GLY A 59 8.45 4.22 -5.02
N PHE A 60 7.98 3.26 -4.23
CA PHE A 60 7.71 3.42 -2.81
C PHE A 60 8.23 2.22 -2.03
N ARG A 61 8.35 2.40 -0.71
CA ARG A 61 8.84 1.39 0.21
C ARG A 61 8.03 1.45 1.51
N SER A 62 7.96 0.32 2.23
CA SER A 62 7.36 0.29 3.55
C SER A 62 8.12 1.16 4.54
N LEU A 63 7.41 1.82 5.45
CA LEU A 63 8.04 2.60 6.52
C LEU A 63 8.83 1.72 7.49
N SER A 64 8.35 0.49 7.71
CA SER A 64 8.92 -0.47 8.64
C SER A 64 9.52 -1.67 7.90
N PRO A 65 10.63 -2.25 8.40
CA PRO A 65 11.09 -3.56 7.99
C PRO A 65 10.25 -4.66 8.62
N PHE A 66 10.23 -5.84 7.99
CA PHE A 66 9.49 -7.01 8.46
C PHE A 66 10.35 -8.26 8.37
N LEU A 67 10.26 -9.13 9.39
CA LEU A 67 10.92 -10.45 9.37
C LEU A 67 10.00 -11.54 8.81
N TYR A 68 8.71 -11.47 9.16
CA TYR A 68 7.65 -12.35 8.67
C TYR A 68 6.39 -11.52 8.41
N GLY A 69 5.48 -12.02 7.58
CA GLY A 69 4.19 -11.39 7.36
C GLY A 69 3.49 -11.85 6.09
N GLN A 70 2.26 -11.38 5.92
CA GLN A 70 1.51 -11.49 4.67
C GLN A 70 1.47 -10.11 4.01
N PHE A 71 2.01 -10.03 2.80
CA PHE A 71 2.03 -8.79 2.02
C PHE A 71 1.06 -8.92 0.86
N SER A 72 0.03 -8.08 0.84
CA SER A 72 -0.99 -8.09 -0.20
C SER A 72 -1.19 -6.68 -0.74
N MET A 73 -1.29 -6.57 -2.07
CA MET A 73 -1.52 -5.31 -2.76
C MET A 73 -2.49 -5.53 -3.91
N LYS A 74 -3.56 -4.74 -3.96
CA LYS A 74 -4.46 -4.74 -5.13
C LYS A 74 -3.86 -3.87 -6.22
N MET A 75 -3.52 -4.48 -7.35
CA MET A 75 -2.82 -3.81 -8.45
C MET A 75 -3.68 -3.74 -9.71
N LYS A 76 -3.62 -2.60 -10.40
CA LYS A 76 -4.11 -2.44 -11.77
C LYS A 76 -2.94 -2.08 -12.66
N LEU A 77 -2.66 -2.92 -13.65
CA LEU A 77 -1.56 -2.72 -14.59
C LEU A 77 -1.92 -1.69 -15.68
N ILE A 78 -0.87 -1.27 -16.40
CA ILE A 78 -0.96 -0.31 -17.50
C ILE A 78 -1.81 -0.89 -18.63
N LYS A 79 -2.72 -0.07 -19.17
CA LYS A 79 -3.60 -0.47 -20.29
C LYS A 79 -2.87 -0.24 -21.62
N GLY A 80 -3.09 -1.12 -22.60
CA GLY A 80 -2.56 -0.97 -23.95
C GLY A 80 -1.12 -1.45 -24.08
N ASN A 81 -0.37 -0.89 -25.04
CA ASN A 81 1.03 -1.27 -25.27
C ASN A 81 1.90 -0.87 -24.07
N SER A 82 2.42 -1.88 -23.38
CA SER A 82 3.30 -1.74 -22.22
C SER A 82 4.64 -2.46 -22.43
N SER A 83 5.05 -2.64 -23.70
CA SER A 83 6.29 -3.33 -24.05
C SER A 83 7.50 -2.70 -23.33
N GLY A 84 8.34 -3.55 -22.73
CA GLY A 84 9.51 -3.12 -21.97
C GLY A 84 9.22 -2.45 -20.62
N THR A 85 7.95 -2.33 -20.19
CA THR A 85 7.62 -1.78 -18.87
C THR A 85 7.53 -2.88 -17.83
N ILE A 86 8.12 -2.65 -16.66
CA ILE A 86 8.06 -3.56 -15.51
C ILE A 86 7.32 -2.85 -14.38
N THR A 87 6.29 -3.49 -13.83
CA THR A 87 5.63 -3.08 -12.59
C THR A 87 5.87 -4.16 -11.54
N THR A 88 6.49 -3.78 -10.41
CA THR A 88 6.93 -4.75 -9.39
C THR A 88 6.30 -4.47 -8.03
N PHE A 89 5.95 -5.53 -7.32
CA PHE A 89 5.68 -5.53 -5.88
C PHE A 89 6.47 -6.70 -5.28
N TYR A 90 7.46 -6.41 -4.44
CA TYR A 90 8.39 -7.41 -3.92
C TYR A 90 8.83 -7.07 -2.49
N VAL A 91 9.35 -8.09 -1.79
CA VAL A 91 10.03 -7.95 -0.51
C VAL A 91 11.52 -8.07 -0.76
N GLY A 92 12.30 -7.09 -0.32
CA GLY A 92 13.74 -7.06 -0.52
C GLY A 92 14.43 -6.45 0.67
N LEU A 93 15.51 -7.09 1.12
CA LEU A 93 16.42 -6.52 2.10
C LEU A 93 17.22 -5.42 1.38
N LEU A 94 17.03 -4.13 1.74
CA LEU A 94 18.10 -3.18 1.39
C LEU A 94 19.22 -3.44 2.36
N LEU A 95 20.34 -3.92 1.85
CA LEU A 95 21.62 -3.51 2.40
C LEU A 95 21.78 -2.04 2.00
N GLN A 96 21.53 -1.12 2.92
CA GLN A 96 22.02 0.23 2.78
C GLN A 96 23.55 0.13 2.90
N LEU A 97 24.22 -0.13 1.78
CA LEU A 97 25.64 0.18 1.69
C LEU A 97 25.72 1.70 1.82
N PHE A 98 26.44 2.11 2.87
CA PHE A 98 26.71 3.49 3.26
C PHE A 98 27.18 4.34 2.09
#